data_AF-A0A2W4NL90-F1
#
_entry.id   AF-A0A2W4NL90-F1
#
_cell.length_a   1.000
_cell.length_b   1.000
_cell.length_c   1.000
_cell.angle_alpha   90.00
_cell.angle_beta   90.00
_cell.angle_gamma   90.00
#
_symmetry.space_group_name_H-M   'P 1'
#
loop_
_entity.id
_entity.type
_entity.pdbx_description
1 polymer ?
#
loop_
_entity_poly.entity_id
_entity_poly.type
_entity_poly.pdbx_seq_one_letter_code
_entity_poly.pdbx_strand_id
1 'polypeptide(L)'
;MYELVLERSDANLSALDAELRAALGDVYTGLSRAKGRLRVHFRRPPRPDEEERARYSVTAHDPSVLTNEQLARRALLDRLKHLEAAVHALDLSEPLPPAALEQAVRWLLLRESVRSG
;
A
#
# COMPACT_ATOMS: atom_id res chain seq x y z
N MET A 1 -7.81 -11.72 -22.89
CA MET A 1 -6.94 -11.18 -21.83
C MET A 1 -5.67 -12.01 -21.85
N TYR A 2 -4.52 -11.36 -22.02
CA TYR A 2 -3.22 -12.02 -22.18
C TYR A 2 -2.41 -11.84 -20.90
N GLU A 3 -1.63 -12.84 -20.50
CA GLU A 3 -0.88 -12.80 -19.25
C GLU A 3 0.59 -13.20 -19.45
N LEU A 4 1.48 -12.48 -18.76
CA LEU A 4 2.86 -12.88 -18.54
C LEU A 4 3.00 -13.34 -17.10
N VAL A 5 3.42 -14.59 -16.90
CA VAL A 5 3.59 -15.19 -15.58
C VAL A 5 5.07 -15.21 -15.22
N LEU A 6 5.40 -14.66 -14.05
CA LEU A 6 6.78 -14.52 -13.56
C LEU A 6 6.90 -15.12 -12.17
N GLU A 7 7.98 -15.88 -11.95
CA GLU A 7 8.29 -16.47 -10.65
C GLU A 7 8.96 -15.43 -9.75
N ARG A 8 8.12 -14.71 -9.00
CA ARG A 8 8.53 -13.74 -7.99
C ARG A 8 7.50 -13.70 -6.86
N SER A 9 7.94 -13.92 -5.63
CA SER A 9 7.06 -14.03 -4.46
C SER A 9 6.94 -12.71 -3.68
N ASP A 10 7.98 -11.89 -3.73
CA ASP A 10 8.13 -10.61 -3.06
C ASP A 10 7.91 -9.43 -4.05
N ALA A 11 6.83 -8.69 -3.84
CA ALA A 11 6.56 -7.45 -4.57
C ALA A 11 5.65 -6.54 -3.76
N ASN A 12 5.95 -5.26 -3.76
CA ASN A 12 4.99 -4.24 -3.37
C ASN A 12 4.06 -4.00 -4.56
N LEU A 13 2.93 -4.70 -4.60
CA LEU A 13 2.04 -4.73 -5.77
C LEU A 13 1.58 -3.34 -6.19
N SER A 14 1.36 -2.42 -5.24
CA SER A 14 0.95 -1.04 -5.55
C SER A 14 2.06 -0.25 -6.26
N ALA A 15 3.31 -0.39 -5.79
CA ALA A 15 4.46 0.26 -6.42
C ALA A 15 4.74 -0.36 -7.80
N LEU A 16 4.73 -1.68 -7.89
CA LEU A 16 4.94 -2.41 -9.14
C LEU A 16 3.83 -2.15 -10.19
N ASP A 17 2.56 -2.01 -9.77
CA ASP A 17 1.46 -1.64 -10.67
C ASP A 17 1.68 -0.25 -11.27
N ALA A 18 2.14 0.72 -10.47
CA ALA A 18 2.49 2.06 -10.96
C ALA A 18 3.69 2.04 -11.92
N GLU A 19 4.75 1.29 -11.58
CA GLU A 19 5.93 1.11 -12.45
C GLU A 19 5.55 0.48 -13.79
N LEU A 20 4.76 -0.60 -13.77
CA LEU A 20 4.29 -1.29 -14.99
C LEU A 20 3.39 -0.40 -15.82
N ARG A 21 2.47 0.35 -15.20
CA ARG A 21 1.61 1.30 -15.91
C ARG A 21 2.43 2.41 -16.57
N ALA A 22 3.47 2.92 -15.91
CA ALA A 22 4.38 3.91 -16.49
C ALA A 22 5.21 3.32 -17.66
N ALA A 23 5.69 2.08 -17.54
CA ALA A 23 6.54 1.45 -18.54
C ALA A 23 5.78 0.96 -19.80
N LEU A 24 4.54 0.50 -19.62
CA LEU A 24 3.77 -0.19 -20.66
C LEU A 24 2.60 0.66 -21.20
N GLY A 25 2.10 1.64 -20.44
CA GLY A 25 0.97 2.47 -20.84
C GLY A 25 -0.31 1.65 -21.03
N ASP A 26 -1.10 2.00 -22.05
CA ASP A 26 -2.46 1.48 -22.27
C ASP A 26 -2.56 -0.03 -22.57
N VAL A 27 -1.44 -0.69 -22.88
CA VAL A 27 -1.43 -2.15 -23.09
C VAL A 27 -1.55 -2.91 -21.75
N TYR A 28 -1.15 -2.27 -20.64
CA TYR A 28 -1.20 -2.84 -19.30
C TYR A 28 -2.57 -2.66 -18.67
N THR A 29 -3.15 -3.77 -18.23
CA THR A 29 -4.48 -3.79 -17.59
C THR A 29 -4.36 -3.85 -16.07
N GLY A 30 -3.35 -4.53 -15.54
CA GLY A 30 -3.16 -4.69 -14.10
C GLY A 30 -2.21 -5.82 -13.74
N LEU A 31 -1.98 -5.99 -12.45
CA LEU A 31 -1.12 -7.00 -11.86
C LEU A 31 -1.90 -7.83 -10.85
N SER A 32 -1.65 -9.14 -10.80
CA SER A 32 -2.12 -9.98 -9.70
C SER A 32 -1.05 -10.94 -9.22
N ARG A 33 -1.22 -11.45 -7.99
CA ARG A 33 -0.35 -12.47 -7.39
C ARG A 33 -1.16 -13.70 -7.05
N ALA A 34 -0.71 -14.87 -7.50
CA ALA A 34 -1.34 -16.15 -7.19
C ALA A 34 -0.29 -17.26 -7.08
N LYS A 35 -0.38 -18.08 -6.02
CA LYS A 35 0.53 -19.23 -5.79
C LYS A 35 2.01 -18.85 -5.86
N GLY A 36 2.40 -17.70 -5.29
CA GLY A 36 3.79 -17.22 -5.29
C GLY A 36 4.31 -16.72 -6.64
N ARG A 37 3.44 -16.53 -7.64
CA ARG A 37 3.77 -15.99 -8.96
C ARG A 37 3.07 -14.67 -9.20
N LEU A 38 3.74 -13.75 -9.89
CA LEU A 38 3.15 -12.52 -10.40
C LEU A 38 2.60 -12.77 -11.80
N ARG A 39 1.44 -12.15 -12.07
CA ARG A 39 0.77 -12.18 -13.37
C ARG A 39 0.57 -10.75 -13.84
N VAL A 40 1.24 -10.38 -14.92
CA VAL A 40 1.05 -9.09 -15.59
C VAL A 40 -0.01 -9.29 -16.66
N HIS A 41 -1.09 -8.51 -16.58
CA HIS A 41 -2.24 -8.62 -17.47
C HIS A 41 -2.18 -7.57 -18.56
N PHE A 42 -2.38 -8.01 -19.80
CA PHE A 42 -2.35 -7.18 -20.99
C PHE A 42 -3.70 -7.16 -21.70
N ARG A 43 -4.05 -6.00 -22.26
CA ARG A 43 -5.29 -5.78 -23.01
C ARG A 43 -5.29 -6.51 -24.36
N ARG A 44 -4.14 -6.57 -25.01
CA ARG A 44 -3.89 -7.28 -26.29
C ARG A 44 -2.64 -8.15 -26.15
N PRO A 45 -2.31 -9.03 -27.13
CA PRO A 45 -1.02 -9.72 -27.10
C PRO A 45 0.11 -8.69 -26.98
N PRO A 46 1.03 -8.85 -26.00
CA PRO A 46 2.18 -7.98 -25.91
C PRO A 46 3.11 -8.22 -27.10
N ARG A 47 3.72 -7.15 -27.59
CA ARG A 47 4.84 -7.24 -28.52
C ARG A 47 6.10 -7.69 -27.75
N PRO A 48 7.12 -8.26 -28.42
CA PRO A 48 8.34 -8.71 -27.74
C PRO A 48 9.00 -7.62 -26.87
N ASP A 49 9.02 -6.37 -27.33
CA ASP A 49 9.54 -5.22 -26.58
C ASP A 49 8.70 -4.85 -25.34
N GLU A 50 7.39 -5.12 -25.36
CA GLU A 50 6.50 -4.91 -24.21
C GLU A 50 6.68 -6.01 -23.17
N GLU A 51 6.84 -7.25 -23.63
CA GLU A 51 7.10 -8.38 -22.75
C GLU A 51 8.46 -8.22 -22.05
N GLU A 52 9.51 -7.82 -22.79
CA GLU A 52 10.83 -7.58 -22.23
C GLU A 52 10.83 -6.44 -21.21
N ARG A 53 10.13 -5.33 -21.50
CA ARG A 53 9.95 -4.25 -20.52
C ARG A 53 9.20 -4.70 -19.28
N ALA A 54 8.14 -5.49 -19.43
CA ALA A 54 7.41 -6.05 -18.29
C ALA A 54 8.29 -6.96 -17.43
N ARG A 55 9.08 -7.85 -18.07
CA ARG A 55 10.06 -8.70 -17.38
C ARG A 55 11.08 -7.86 -16.64
N TYR A 56 11.66 -6.86 -17.30
CA TYR A 56 12.65 -5.96 -16.70
C TYR A 56 12.08 -5.23 -15.48
N SER A 57 10.90 -4.60 -15.60
CA SER A 57 10.24 -3.93 -14.48
C SER A 57 10.02 -4.88 -13.32
N VAL A 58 9.48 -6.09 -13.57
CA VAL A 58 9.24 -7.06 -12.51
C VAL A 58 10.53 -7.58 -11.88
N THR A 59 11.63 -7.73 -12.61
CA THR A 59 12.92 -8.19 -12.06
C THR A 59 13.66 -7.09 -11.31
N ALA A 60 13.66 -5.86 -11.83
CA ALA A 60 14.34 -4.72 -11.23
C ALA A 60 13.57 -4.09 -10.04
N HIS A 61 12.31 -4.49 -9.84
CA HIS A 61 11.47 -3.98 -8.77
C HIS A 61 12.09 -4.17 -7.39
N ASP A 62 12.08 -3.11 -6.57
CA ASP A 62 12.45 -3.16 -5.16
C ASP A 62 11.18 -3.20 -4.30
N PRO A 63 10.87 -4.34 -3.64
CA PRO A 63 9.65 -4.49 -2.84
C PRO A 63 9.67 -3.66 -1.55
N SER A 64 10.82 -3.08 -1.16
CA SER A 64 10.95 -2.27 0.04
C SER A 64 10.53 -0.80 -0.16
N VAL A 65 10.44 -0.35 -1.42
CA VAL A 65 10.02 1.02 -1.75
C VAL A 65 8.52 1.16 -1.51
N LEU A 66 8.17 2.05 -0.58
CA LEU A 66 6.78 2.38 -0.27
C LEU A 66 6.27 3.48 -1.20
N THR A 67 5.01 3.37 -1.61
CA THR A 67 4.33 4.47 -2.32
C THR A 67 4.04 5.62 -1.36
N ASN A 68 3.80 6.82 -1.89
CA ASN A 68 3.42 7.99 -1.08
C ASN A 68 2.18 7.73 -0.21
N GLU A 69 1.21 6.97 -0.75
CA GLU A 69 0.01 6.57 -0.02
C GLU A 69 0.34 5.63 1.14
N GLN A 70 1.21 4.64 0.92
CA GLN A 70 1.66 3.74 1.97
C GLN A 70 2.49 4.47 3.05
N LEU A 71 3.32 5.44 2.66
CA LEU A 71 4.05 6.30 3.59
C LEU A 71 3.08 7.15 4.44
N ALA A 72 2.06 7.75 3.81
CA ALA A 72 1.05 8.52 4.53
C ALA A 72 0.25 7.63 5.50
N ARG A 73 -0.16 6.43 5.07
CA ARG A 73 -0.85 5.45 5.92
C ARG A 73 0.03 5.01 7.09
N ARG A 74 1.31 4.74 6.85
CA ARG A 74 2.27 4.39 7.91
C ARG A 74 2.40 5.53 8.94
N ALA A 75 2.59 6.76 8.49
CA ALA A 75 2.68 7.92 9.37
C ALA A 75 1.40 8.10 10.22
N LEU A 76 0.23 7.81 9.64
CA LEU A 76 -1.04 7.89 10.35
C LEU A 76 -1.18 6.79 11.41
N LEU A 77 -0.76 5.56 11.10
CA LEU A 77 -0.69 4.46 12.06
C LEU A 77 0.30 4.72 13.21
N ASP A 78 1.46 5.30 12.91
CA ASP A 78 2.48 5.64 13.91
C ASP A 78 1.95 6.71 14.88
N ARG A 79 1.21 7.71 14.38
CA ARG A 79 0.52 8.71 15.22
C ARG A 79 -0.57 8.09 16.09
N LEU A 80 -1.36 7.17 15.54
CA LEU A 80 -2.39 6.44 16.29
C LEU A 80 -1.76 5.69 17.48
N LYS A 81 -0.70 4.92 17.24
CA LYS A 81 0.02 4.17 18.28
C LYS A 81 0.56 5.08 19.38
N HIS A 82 1.10 6.24 19.01
CA HIS A 82 1.61 7.20 19.99
C HIS A 82 0.50 7.72 20.93
N LEU A 83 -0.70 7.98 20.40
CA LEU A 83 -1.84 8.43 21.18
C LEU A 83 -2.52 7.29 21.96
N GLU A 84 -2.51 6.07 21.43
CA GLU A 84 -3.18 4.91 22.03
C GLU A 84 -2.70 4.63 23.46
N ALA A 85 -1.39 4.70 23.69
CA ALA A 85 -0.82 4.50 25.03
C ALA A 85 -1.31 5.56 26.03
N ALA A 86 -1.39 6.83 25.62
CA ALA A 86 -1.87 7.92 26.48
C ALA A 86 -3.36 7.80 26.77
N VAL A 87 -4.17 7.42 25.77
CA VAL A 87 -5.62 7.22 25.92
C VAL A 87 -5.94 6.01 26.81
N HIS A 88 -5.20 4.91 26.67
CA HIS A 88 -5.40 3.72 27.52
C HIS A 88 -4.98 3.94 28.97
N ALA A 89 -4.12 4.94 29.25
CA ALA A 89 -3.73 5.30 30.61
C ALA A 89 -4.70 6.27 31.30
N LEU A 90 -5.77 6.70 30.63
CA LEU A 90 -6.74 7.64 31.20
C LEU A 90 -7.57 6.96 32.29
N ASP A 91 -7.64 7.60 33.45
CA ASP A 91 -8.57 7.24 34.51
C ASP A 91 -9.92 7.91 34.25
N LEU A 92 -10.95 7.09 34.01
CA LEU A 92 -12.31 7.54 33.72
C LEU A 92 -13.19 7.63 35.00
N SER A 93 -12.63 7.32 36.17
CA SER A 93 -13.33 7.44 37.45
C SER A 93 -13.35 8.87 37.99
N GLU A 94 -12.48 9.75 37.46
CA GLU A 94 -12.43 11.18 37.77
C GLU A 94 -12.68 12.04 36.52
N PRO A 95 -13.09 13.31 36.68
CA PRO A 95 -13.19 14.24 35.57
C PRO A 95 -11.84 14.42 34.86
N LEU A 96 -11.82 14.14 33.56
CA LEU A 96 -10.61 14.27 32.75
C LEU A 96 -10.21 15.74 32.58
N PRO A 97 -8.90 16.06 32.64
CA PRO A 97 -8.43 17.39 32.27
C PRO A 97 -8.63 17.65 30.77
N PRO A 98 -8.81 18.91 30.34
CA PRO A 98 -9.05 19.25 28.93
C PRO A 98 -8.03 18.67 27.94
N ALA A 99 -6.75 18.63 28.32
CA ALA A 99 -5.69 18.06 27.49
C ALA A 99 -5.85 16.54 27.25
N ALA A 100 -6.31 15.80 28.26
CA ALA A 100 -6.60 14.36 28.12
C ALA A 100 -7.81 14.12 27.20
N LEU A 101 -8.83 14.96 27.32
CA LEU A 101 -10.00 14.91 26.45
C LEU A 101 -9.62 15.20 24.98
N GLU A 102 -8.77 16.21 24.75
CA GLU A 102 -8.26 16.53 23.41
C GLU A 102 -7.48 15.36 22.80
N GLN A 103 -6.63 14.69 23.57
CA GLN A 103 -5.89 13.51 23.12
C GLN A 103 -6.83 12.35 22.76
N ALA A 104 -7.85 12.08 23.59
CA ALA A 104 -8.85 11.05 23.32
C ALA A 104 -9.66 11.33 22.04
N VAL A 105 -10.08 12.59 21.83
CA VAL A 105 -10.77 13.00 20.59
C VAL A 105 -9.86 12.85 19.38
N ARG A 106 -8.60 13.28 19.45
CA ARG A 106 -7.62 13.12 18.36
C ARG A 106 -7.40 11.65 18.01
N TRP A 107 -7.29 10.78 19.01
CA TRP A 107 -7.18 9.34 18.80
C TRP A 107 -8.41 8.76 18.10
N LEU A 108 -9.62 9.13 18.52
CA LEU A 108 -10.86 8.68 17.86
C LEU A 108 -10.93 9.12 16.39
N LEU A 109 -10.62 10.37 16.09
CA LEU A 109 -10.62 10.90 14.72
C LEU A 109 -9.58 10.18 13.83
N LEU A 110 -8.38 9.95 14.36
CA LEU A 110 -7.34 9.19 13.65
C LEU A 110 -7.76 7.73 13.44
N ARG A 111 -8.35 7.09 14.45
CA ARG A 111 -8.81 5.69 14.38
C ARG A 111 -9.86 5.48 13.30
N GLU A 112 -10.83 6.38 13.22
CA GLU A 112 -11.85 6.32 12.17
C GLU A 112 -11.24 6.58 10.78
N SER A 113 -10.28 7.52 10.68
CA SER A 113 -9.54 7.76 9.43
C SER A 113 -8.77 6.52 8.94
N VAL A 114 -8.20 5.70 9.85
CA VAL A 114 -7.57 4.41 9.49
C VAL A 114 -8.60 3.38 9.00
N ARG A 115 -9.80 3.37 9.60
CA ARG A 115 -10.84 2.39 9.29
C ARG A 115 -11.52 2.65 7.94
N SER A 116 -11.65 3.91 7.55
CA SER A 116 -12.31 4.31 6.31
C SER A 116 -11.41 4.31 5.07
N GLY A 117 -10.09 4.16 5.23
CA GLY A 117 -9.10 4.06 4.14
C GLY A 117 -8.43 2.70 4.05
#